data_AF-A0A410Q931-F1
#
_entry.id   AF-A0A410Q931-F1
#
_cell.length_a   1.000
_cell.length_b   1.000
_cell.length_c   1.000
_cell.angle_alpha   90.00
_cell.angle_beta   90.00
_cell.angle_gamma   90.00
#
_symmetry.space_group_name_H-M   'P 1'
#
loop_
_entity.id
_entity.type
_entity.pdbx_description
1 polymer ?
#
loop_
_entity_poly.entity_id
_entity_poly.type
_entity_poly.pdbx_seq_one_letter_code
_entity_poly.pdbx_strand_id
1 'polypeptide(L)'
;MPGPIYDIAVPHTDPDYVVKPFIAVARTKEGIPFVQMGTRDLHLKTRIVFVLGFKTGKYQVKILQTLVDLFIQGTMAEEFMKVNDEDEALELLKNIKIEGN
;
A
#
# COMPACT_ATOMS: atom_id res chain seq x y z
N MET A 1 7.37 4.30 2.64
CA MET A 1 7.90 3.36 3.64
C MET A 1 8.96 2.53 2.95
N PRO A 2 10.17 2.44 3.52
CA PRO A 2 11.20 1.57 2.97
C PRO A 2 10.76 0.11 3.09
N GLY A 3 10.87 -0.65 2.01
CA GLY A 3 10.64 -2.09 2.00
C GLY A 3 11.96 -2.85 1.79
N PRO A 4 12.07 -4.12 2.19
CA PRO A 4 13.30 -4.89 1.98
C PRO A 4 13.62 -5.11 0.51
N ILE A 5 12.60 -5.12 -0.36
CA ILE A 5 12.73 -5.41 -1.80
C ILE A 5 12.16 -4.27 -2.63
N TYR A 6 10.95 -3.80 -2.30
CA TYR A 6 10.30 -2.69 -2.98
C TYR A 6 9.83 -1.64 -1.98
N ASP A 7 10.20 -0.39 -2.22
CA ASP A 7 9.65 0.74 -1.50
C ASP A 7 8.15 0.91 -1.80
N ILE A 8 7.39 1.25 -0.76
CA ILE A 8 5.92 1.34 -0.80
C ILE A 8 5.47 2.74 -0.39
N ALA A 9 4.56 3.34 -1.14
CA ALA A 9 3.87 4.57 -0.73
C ALA A 9 2.43 4.29 -0.31
N VAL A 10 1.96 5.04 0.68
CA VAL A 10 0.61 4.94 1.23
C VAL A 10 -0.09 6.31 1.23
N PRO A 11 -0.21 6.98 0.08
CA PRO A 11 -0.89 8.28 0.02
C PRO A 11 -2.34 8.15 0.51
N HIS A 12 -2.69 9.03 1.43
CA HIS A 12 -4.02 9.11 2.03
C HIS A 12 -4.36 10.58 2.29
N THR A 13 -5.64 10.85 2.57
CA THR A 13 -6.15 12.18 2.87
C THR A 13 -7.08 12.12 4.08
N ASP A 14 -7.53 13.27 4.56
CA ASP A 14 -8.44 13.34 5.69
C ASP A 14 -9.80 12.72 5.34
N PRO A 15 -10.45 12.03 6.29
CA PRO A 15 -11.72 11.34 6.06
C PRO A 15 -12.85 12.19 5.49
N ASP A 16 -12.82 13.50 5.74
CA ASP A 16 -13.82 14.45 5.28
C ASP A 16 -13.84 14.60 3.75
N TYR A 17 -12.72 14.31 3.08
CA TYR A 17 -12.59 14.37 1.62
C TYR A 17 -12.85 13.03 0.92
N VAL A 18 -13.06 11.95 1.68
CA VAL A 18 -13.32 10.62 1.12
C VAL A 18 -14.82 10.40 1.07
N VAL A 19 -15.44 10.13 -0.08
CA VAL A 19 -16.90 9.87 -0.16
C VAL A 19 -17.24 8.44 0.26
N LYS A 20 -16.54 7.46 -0.30
CA LYS A 20 -16.67 6.03 0.00
C LYS A 20 -15.31 5.45 0.38
N PRO A 21 -15.19 4.61 1.41
CA PRO A 21 -13.92 3.98 1.75
C PRO A 21 -13.39 3.13 0.59
N PHE A 22 -12.09 3.19 0.34
CA PHE A 22 -11.45 2.39 -0.70
C PHE A 22 -9.96 2.15 -0.41
N ILE A 23 -9.43 1.11 -1.05
CA ILE A 23 -8.01 0.90 -1.25
C ILE A 23 -7.82 0.73 -2.75
N ALA A 24 -6.94 1.52 -3.34
CA ALA A 24 -6.49 1.32 -4.71
C ALA A 24 -4.99 1.02 -4.68
N VAL A 25 -4.53 0.14 -5.56
CA VAL A 25 -3.11 -0.18 -5.68
C VAL A 25 -2.63 0.06 -7.10
N ALA A 26 -1.44 0.60 -7.22
CA ALA A 26 -0.72 0.73 -8.47
C ALA A 26 0.69 0.18 -8.31
N ARG A 27 1.21 -0.42 -9.38
CA ARG A 27 2.61 -0.80 -9.50
C ARG A 27 3.26 -0.06 -10.65
N THR A 28 4.53 0.26 -10.51
CA THR A 28 5.28 1.00 -11.52
C THR A 28 6.51 0.23 -11.95
N LYS A 29 6.87 0.35 -13.24
CA LYS A 29 8.00 -0.37 -13.82
C LYS A 29 9.31 0.09 -13.18
N GLU A 30 9.57 1.40 -13.19
CA GLU A 30 10.85 1.97 -12.77
C GLU A 30 10.87 2.53 -11.35
N GLY A 31 9.70 2.75 -10.75
CA GLY A 31 9.56 3.44 -9.47
C GLY A 31 9.39 4.95 -9.62
N ILE A 32 8.61 5.54 -8.71
CA ILE A 32 8.29 6.98 -8.65
C ILE A 32 8.85 7.55 -7.33
N PRO A 33 9.46 8.75 -7.33
CA PRO A 33 9.99 9.36 -6.12
C PRO A 33 8.89 9.73 -5.13
N PHE A 34 9.04 9.29 -3.88
CA PHE A 34 8.25 9.73 -2.73
C PHE A 34 9.17 10.13 -1.58
N VAL A 35 8.83 11.16 -0.81
CA VAL A 35 9.58 11.49 0.41
C VAL A 35 9.28 10.44 1.49
N GLN A 36 10.31 9.92 2.13
CA GLN A 36 10.14 8.99 3.23
C GLN A 36 9.41 9.67 4.38
N MET A 37 8.35 9.02 4.85
CA MET A 37 7.58 9.44 6.01
C MET A 37 8.49 9.66 7.22
N GLY A 38 8.33 10.80 7.91
CA GLY A 38 9.16 11.20 9.04
C GLY A 38 10.46 11.93 8.66
N THR A 39 10.74 12.13 7.37
CA THR A 39 11.89 12.89 6.86
C THR A 39 11.44 14.04 5.95
N ARG A 40 12.36 14.89 5.51
CA ARG A 40 12.06 15.99 4.55
C ARG A 40 12.80 15.86 3.22
N ASP A 41 13.82 15.04 3.19
CA ASP A 41 14.89 15.06 2.20
C ASP A 41 15.25 13.66 1.68
N LEU A 42 14.92 12.60 2.41
CA LEU A 42 15.13 11.24 1.96
C LEU A 42 14.04 10.83 0.97
N HIS A 43 14.44 10.53 -0.26
CA HIS A 43 13.54 10.10 -1.32
C HIS A 43 13.63 8.58 -1.52
N LEU A 44 12.47 7.93 -1.59
CA LEU A 44 12.29 6.52 -1.91
C LEU A 44 11.90 6.37 -3.38
N LYS A 45 12.36 5.29 -4.03
CA LYS A 45 11.99 5.00 -5.42
C LYS A 45 10.85 3.98 -5.43
N THR A 46 9.68 4.45 -5.00
CA THR A 46 8.51 3.60 -4.74
C THR A 46 8.00 2.90 -5.99
N ARG A 47 7.88 1.57 -5.91
CA ARG A 47 7.33 0.75 -7.00
C ARG A 47 5.89 0.31 -6.76
N ILE A 48 5.43 0.26 -5.51
CA ILE A 48 4.07 -0.12 -5.14
C ILE A 48 3.41 1.05 -4.40
N VAL A 49 2.25 1.48 -4.85
CA VAL A 49 1.52 2.62 -4.28
C VAL A 49 0.13 2.16 -3.86
N PHE A 50 -0.15 2.20 -2.56
CA PHE A 50 -1.49 1.98 -2.01
C PHE A 50 -2.15 3.33 -1.73
N VAL A 51 -3.11 3.74 -2.55
CA VAL A 51 -3.94 4.92 -2.28
C VAL A 51 -5.07 4.51 -1.34
N LEU A 52 -5.13 5.19 -0.20
CA LEU A 52 -6.03 4.82 0.88
C LEU A 52 -7.07 5.92 1.13
N GLY A 53 -8.35 5.56 1.05
CA GLY A 53 -9.47 6.42 1.40
C GLY A 53 -10.23 5.86 2.60
N PHE A 54 -10.12 6.50 3.76
CA PHE A 54 -10.79 6.07 4.99
C PHE A 54 -11.89 7.03 5.42
N LYS A 55 -12.90 6.50 6.15
CA LYS A 55 -13.94 7.33 6.78
C LYS A 55 -13.76 7.52 8.29
N THR A 56 -12.96 6.68 8.95
CA THR A 56 -12.64 6.85 10.38
C THR A 56 -11.18 6.47 10.66
N GLY A 57 -10.54 7.17 11.59
CA GLY A 57 -9.11 6.99 11.88
C GLY A 57 -8.73 5.64 12.49
N LYS A 58 -9.67 4.92 13.12
CA LYS A 58 -9.39 3.59 13.71
C LYS A 58 -9.04 2.54 12.66
N TYR A 59 -9.60 2.64 11.45
CA TYR A 59 -9.33 1.70 10.37
C TYR A 59 -7.96 1.93 9.70
N GLN A 60 -7.50 3.18 9.68
CA GLN A 60 -6.23 3.54 9.07
C GLN A 60 -5.05 2.79 9.69
N VAL A 61 -4.94 2.80 11.02
CA VAL A 61 -3.81 2.15 11.72
C VAL A 61 -3.77 0.65 11.45
N LYS A 62 -4.94 -0.02 11.47
CA LYS A 62 -5.02 -1.46 11.20
C LYS A 62 -4.59 -1.81 9.79
N ILE A 63 -5.06 -1.06 8.79
CA ILE A 63 -4.70 -1.31 7.39
C ILE A 63 -3.22 -1.06 7.15
N LEU A 64 -2.65 -0.01 7.74
CA LEU A 64 -1.21 0.21 7.68
C LEU A 64 -0.43 -0.95 8.28
N GLN A 65 -0.86 -1.49 9.43
CA GLN A 65 -0.23 -2.67 10.03
C GLN A 65 -0.31 -3.88 9.08
N THR A 66 -1.49 -4.18 8.52
CA THR A 66 -1.66 -5.26 7.55
C THR A 66 -0.76 -5.10 6.32
N LEU A 67 -0.62 -3.88 5.80
CA LEU A 67 0.28 -3.59 4.67
C LEU A 67 1.74 -3.80 5.04
N VAL A 68 2.16 -3.38 6.24
CA VAL A 68 3.53 -3.63 6.74
C VAL A 68 3.78 -5.14 6.83
N ASP A 69 2.89 -5.88 7.46
CA ASP A 69 3.09 -7.32 7.69
C ASP A 69 3.16 -8.10 6.38
N LEU A 70 2.28 -7.78 5.41
CA LEU A 70 2.20 -8.53 4.15
C LEU A 70 3.24 -8.09 3.12
N PHE A 71 3.42 -6.78 2.93
CA PHE A 71 4.24 -6.25 1.84
C PHE A 71 5.65 -5.83 2.26
N ILE A 72 5.88 -5.53 3.55
CA ILE A 72 7.23 -5.18 4.04
C ILE A 72 7.88 -6.39 4.71
N GLN A 73 7.15 -7.16 5.50
CA GLN A 73 7.72 -8.31 6.24
C GLN A 73 7.47 -9.65 5.54
N GLY A 74 6.48 -9.73 4.65
CA GLY A 74 6.12 -10.94 3.90
C GLY A 74 6.66 -10.98 2.46
N THR A 75 6.23 -12.01 1.71
CA THR A 75 6.60 -12.24 0.30
C THR A 75 5.64 -11.58 -0.69
N MET A 76 4.54 -10.99 -0.22
CA MET A 76 3.43 -10.55 -1.06
C MET A 76 3.85 -9.44 -2.04
N ALA A 77 4.80 -8.57 -1.66
CA ALA A 77 5.32 -7.54 -2.56
C ALA A 77 6.04 -8.13 -3.78
N GLU A 78 6.76 -9.24 -3.62
CA GLU A 78 7.39 -9.92 -4.75
C GLU A 78 6.38 -10.60 -5.66
N GLU A 79 5.44 -11.33 -5.07
CA GLU A 79 4.39 -12.04 -5.80
C GLU A 79 3.55 -11.05 -6.61
N PHE A 80 3.10 -9.96 -5.97
CA PHE A 80 2.33 -8.89 -6.62
C PHE A 80 3.09 -8.22 -7.78
N MET A 81 4.42 -8.13 -7.70
CA MET A 81 5.24 -7.56 -8.78
C MET A 81 5.52 -8.56 -9.92
N LYS A 82 5.37 -9.87 -9.69
CA LYS A 82 5.59 -10.93 -10.69
C LYS A 82 4.34 -11.28 -11.50
N VAL A 83 3.15 -11.08 -10.93
CA VAL A 83 1.86 -11.33 -11.61
C VAL A 83 1.76 -10.49 -12.88
N ASN A 84 1.30 -11.03 -14.02
CA ASN A 84 1.13 -10.24 -15.25
C ASN A 84 -0.34 -10.00 -15.62
N ASP A 85 -1.24 -10.71 -14.98
CA ASP A 85 -2.68 -10.64 -15.20
C ASP A 85 -3.38 -9.79 -14.12
N GLU A 86 -4.35 -8.98 -14.52
CA GLU A 86 -5.04 -8.08 -13.59
C GLU A 86 -5.96 -8.82 -12.62
N ASP A 87 -6.63 -9.88 -13.07
CA ASP A 87 -7.54 -10.68 -12.23
C ASP A 87 -6.75 -11.47 -11.19
N GLU A 88 -5.60 -12.04 -11.57
CA GLU A 88 -4.67 -12.70 -10.63
C GLU A 88 -4.16 -11.71 -9.56
N ALA A 89 -3.82 -10.49 -9.98
CA ALA A 89 -3.32 -9.46 -9.07
C ALA A 89 -4.42 -9.04 -8.09
N LEU A 90 -5.65 -8.91 -8.58
CA LEU A 90 -6.82 -8.61 -7.75
C LEU A 90 -7.14 -9.74 -6.78
N GLU A 91 -7.02 -11.00 -7.20
CA GLU A 91 -7.29 -12.16 -6.36
C GLU A 91 -6.28 -12.28 -5.20
N LEU A 92 -5.00 -12.01 -5.47
CA LEU A 92 -3.96 -11.95 -4.44
C LEU A 92 -4.28 -10.90 -3.36
N LEU A 93 -4.86 -9.76 -3.75
CA LEU A 93 -5.27 -8.70 -2.83
C LEU A 93 -6.56 -9.03 -2.07
N LYS A 94 -7.53 -9.69 -2.71
CA LYS A 94 -8.79 -10.08 -2.06
C LYS A 94 -8.59 -11.08 -0.93
N ASN A 95 -7.53 -11.89 -1.01
CA ASN A 95 -7.18 -12.85 0.03
C ASN A 95 -6.59 -12.20 1.29
N ILE A 96 -6.33 -10.88 1.26
CA ILE A 96 -5.89 -10.12 2.44
C ILE A 96 -7.03 -10.03 3.43
N LYS A 97 -6.87 -10.71 4.57
CA LYS A 97 -7.79 -10.59 5.70
C LYS A 97 -7.34 -9.43 6.59
N ILE A 98 -8.23 -8.47 6.79
CA ILE A 98 -8.02 -7.38 7.76
C ILE A 98 -8.70 -7.82 9.06
N GLU A 99 -7.94 -8.03 10.13
CA GLU A 99 -8.49 -8.52 11.40
C GLU A 99 -9.42 -7.48 12.07
N GLY A 100 -10.63 -7.95 12.41
CA GLY A 100 -11.61 -7.21 13.22
C GLY A 100 -12.83 -6.67 12.47
N ASN A 101 -13.35 -7.45 11.51
CA ASN A 101 -14.76 -7.41 11.10
C ASN A 101 -15.51 -8.60 11.72
#